data_AF-A0A660PYI3-F1
#
_entry.id   AF-A0A660PYI3-F1
#
_cell.length_a   1.000
_cell.length_b   1.000
_cell.length_c   1.000
_cell.angle_alpha   90.00
_cell.angle_beta   90.00
_cell.angle_gamma   90.00
#
_symmetry.space_group_name_H-M   'P 1'
#
loop_
_entity.id
_entity.type
_entity.pdbx_description
1 polymer ?
#
loop_
_entity_poly.entity_id
_entity_poly.type
_entity_poly.pdbx_seq_one_letter_code
_entity_poly.pdbx_strand_id
1 'polypeptide(L)'
;LSILDGWWCEGCQSDTGWAIGAGEDYDDPDYQDEVESKGLYDVLENDVVPLFYDRNGDNPPRGWLAMMKSSMKKLGPVFSTNRMVQEYTEKFYMNAHDGWKRLSEDSFARTRALVQWRQFIRSHWHEVQVKEARIEGSGAEVGVALKVEARLHLGALKPNDVAVQIYSGPLDPDRNIYDGTIESMKCVGDPHEGVYSYEGYIPCDESGLFGYAIRVMPHHDDMDRNFGLELMRWIGDSVEQSITEKTHTEKAGAY
;
A
#
# COMPACT_ATOMS: atom_id res chain seq x y z
N LEU A 1 -25.16 14.02 0.58
CA LEU A 1 -24.51 15.31 0.85
C LEU A 1 -23.91 15.21 2.23
N SER A 2 -22.59 15.17 2.29
CA SER A 2 -21.81 15.05 3.53
C SER A 2 -20.38 15.50 3.22
N ILE A 3 -19.59 15.80 4.25
CA ILE A 3 -18.13 15.85 4.13
C ILE A 3 -17.57 14.46 3.76
N LEU A 4 -16.38 14.42 3.16
CA LEU A 4 -15.65 13.19 2.85
C LEU A 4 -15.02 12.61 4.12
N ASP A 5 -15.87 12.00 4.95
CA ASP A 5 -15.46 11.26 6.14
C ASP A 5 -16.12 9.87 6.19
N GLY A 6 -15.42 8.93 6.83
CA GLY A 6 -15.83 7.56 7.02
C GLY A 6 -16.23 6.86 5.72
N TRP A 7 -17.43 6.28 5.70
CA TRP A 7 -17.93 5.53 4.55
C TRP A 7 -18.17 6.40 3.31
N TRP A 8 -18.33 7.72 3.49
CA TRP A 8 -18.65 8.59 2.36
C TRP A 8 -17.46 8.76 1.41
N CYS A 9 -16.22 8.66 1.91
CA CYS A 9 -15.02 8.60 1.07
C CYS A 9 -15.05 7.46 0.04
N GLU A 10 -15.67 6.34 0.40
CA GLU A 10 -15.78 5.16 -0.47
C GLU A 10 -16.98 5.24 -1.43
N GLY A 11 -18.08 5.84 -0.97
CA GLY A 11 -19.36 5.84 -1.68
C GLY A 11 -19.62 7.09 -2.53
N CYS A 12 -18.92 8.20 -2.28
CA CYS A 12 -19.17 9.47 -2.95
C CYS A 12 -18.61 9.47 -4.36
N GLN A 13 -19.51 9.57 -5.34
CA GLN A 13 -19.22 9.82 -6.75
C GLN A 13 -20.22 10.88 -7.24
N SER A 14 -19.88 11.54 -8.35
CA SER A 14 -20.70 12.62 -8.92
C SER A 14 -22.14 12.22 -9.27
N ASP A 15 -22.44 10.93 -9.39
CA ASP A 15 -23.77 10.40 -9.69
C ASP A 15 -24.39 9.57 -8.54
N THR A 16 -23.73 9.48 -7.38
CA THR A 16 -24.26 8.80 -6.19
C THR A 16 -24.57 9.75 -5.04
N GLY A 17 -24.04 10.98 -5.09
CA GLY A 17 -24.36 12.06 -4.17
C GLY A 17 -23.38 13.23 -4.30
N TRP A 18 -23.21 13.95 -3.19
CA TRP A 18 -22.37 15.15 -3.13
C TRP A 18 -21.47 15.14 -1.91
N ALA A 19 -20.27 15.67 -2.10
CA ALA A 19 -19.29 15.96 -1.07
C ALA A 19 -19.31 17.46 -0.72
N ILE A 20 -19.01 17.79 0.54
CA ILE A 20 -18.66 19.14 0.98
C ILE A 20 -17.16 19.16 1.18
N GLY A 21 -16.46 20.09 0.50
CA GLY A 21 -15.00 20.12 0.47
C GLY A 21 -14.38 18.95 -0.30
N ALA A 22 -13.06 18.84 -0.22
CA ALA A 22 -12.24 17.79 -0.80
C ALA A 22 -11.55 16.90 0.26
N GLY A 23 -11.90 17.04 1.53
CA GLY A 23 -11.29 16.30 2.65
C GLY A 23 -10.01 16.96 3.14
N GLU A 24 -9.97 18.28 3.11
CA GLU A 24 -8.85 19.10 3.57
C GLU A 24 -8.73 19.07 5.10
N ASP A 25 -7.49 19.02 5.60
CA ASP A 25 -7.19 19.24 7.01
C ASP A 25 -6.95 20.74 7.25
N TYR A 26 -7.63 21.30 8.26
CA TYR A 26 -7.51 22.72 8.63
C TYR A 26 -6.89 22.86 10.02
N ASP A 27 -5.92 23.77 10.16
CA ASP A 27 -5.31 24.09 11.46
C ASP A 27 -6.23 24.91 12.37
N ASP A 28 -7.13 25.69 11.78
CA ASP A 28 -8.08 26.57 12.47
C ASP A 28 -9.52 26.05 12.27
N PRO A 29 -10.16 25.52 13.33
CA PRO A 29 -11.53 25.04 13.27
C PRO A 29 -12.56 26.11 12.90
N ASP A 30 -12.38 27.37 13.33
CA ASP A 30 -13.34 28.44 13.02
C ASP A 30 -13.31 28.77 11.52
N TYR A 31 -12.12 28.71 10.91
CA TYR A 31 -11.95 28.87 9.47
C TYR A 31 -12.54 27.69 8.69
N GLN A 32 -12.34 26.45 9.17
CA GLN A 32 -12.96 25.26 8.59
C GLN A 32 -14.48 25.39 8.54
N ASP A 33 -15.10 25.77 9.66
CA ASP A 33 -16.56 25.98 9.74
C ASP A 33 -17.04 27.04 8.73
N GLU A 34 -16.29 28.14 8.58
CA GLU A 34 -16.63 29.18 7.59
C GLU A 34 -16.57 28.65 6.15
N VAL A 35 -15.54 27.88 5.81
CA VAL A 35 -15.34 27.33 4.45
C VAL A 35 -16.35 26.23 4.14
N GLU A 36 -16.50 25.24 5.03
CA GLU A 36 -17.40 24.11 4.81
C GLU A 36 -18.87 24.52 4.82
N SER A 37 -19.25 25.51 5.65
CA SER A 37 -20.62 26.05 5.62
C SER A 37 -20.95 26.72 4.29
N LYS A 38 -20.01 27.48 3.70
CA LYS A 38 -20.16 28.03 2.35
C LYS A 38 -20.23 26.93 1.30
N GLY A 39 -19.37 25.93 1.39
CA GLY A 39 -19.40 24.76 0.50
C GLY A 39 -20.74 24.01 0.54
N LEU A 40 -21.33 23.88 1.74
CA LEU A 40 -22.68 23.33 1.88
C LEU A 40 -23.73 24.17 1.12
N TYR A 41 -23.72 25.49 1.29
CA TYR A 41 -24.66 26.38 0.59
C TYR A 41 -24.45 26.32 -0.93
N ASP A 42 -23.20 26.31 -1.39
CA ASP A 42 -22.87 26.25 -2.82
C ASP A 42 -23.42 24.97 -3.46
N VAL A 43 -23.23 23.81 -2.83
CA VAL A 43 -23.75 22.54 -3.33
C VAL A 43 -25.29 22.50 -3.30
N LEU A 44 -25.90 23.07 -2.26
CA LEU A 44 -27.35 23.15 -2.19
C LEU A 44 -27.92 24.03 -3.32
N GLU A 45 -27.38 25.22 -3.51
CA GLU A 45 -27.87 26.22 -4.46
C GLU A 45 -27.62 25.82 -5.91
N ASN A 46 -26.43 25.30 -6.22
CA ASN A 46 -26.03 25.05 -7.60
C ASN A 46 -26.33 23.62 -8.08
N ASP A 47 -26.37 22.63 -7.17
CA ASP A 47 -26.54 21.23 -7.56
C ASP A 47 -27.86 20.63 -7.06
N VAL A 48 -28.06 20.58 -5.75
CA VAL A 48 -29.16 19.80 -5.14
C VAL A 48 -30.52 20.41 -5.46
N VAL A 49 -30.68 21.72 -5.24
CA VAL A 49 -31.95 22.43 -5.45
C VAL A 49 -32.32 22.42 -6.95
N PRO A 50 -31.43 22.79 -7.90
CA PRO A 50 -31.75 22.72 -9.32
C PRO A 50 -32.10 21.30 -9.77
N LEU A 51 -31.35 20.28 -9.36
CA LEU A 51 -31.61 18.89 -9.76
C LEU A 51 -32.96 18.37 -9.24
N PHE A 52 -33.36 18.76 -8.02
CA PHE A 52 -34.61 18.32 -7.41
C PHE A 52 -35.84 19.05 -7.97
N TYR A 53 -35.69 20.34 -8.30
CA TYR A 53 -36.76 21.18 -8.82
C TYR A 53 -36.82 21.25 -10.35
N ASP A 54 -35.87 20.65 -11.08
CA ASP A 54 -35.94 20.45 -12.53
C ASP A 54 -37.07 19.46 -12.91
N ARG A 55 -38.29 19.98 -12.92
CA ARG A 55 -39.53 19.24 -13.13
C ARG A 55 -40.23 19.74 -14.38
N ASN A 56 -40.61 18.80 -15.24
CA ASN A 56 -41.42 19.07 -16.42
C ASN A 56 -42.91 18.87 -16.07
N GLY A 57 -43.56 19.91 -15.54
CA GLY A 57 -44.94 19.84 -15.03
C GLY A 57 -45.05 18.92 -13.81
N ASP A 58 -46.04 18.02 -13.80
CA ASP A 58 -46.26 17.06 -12.70
C ASP A 58 -45.30 15.85 -12.75
N ASN A 59 -44.34 15.82 -13.68
CA ASN A 59 -43.40 14.71 -13.78
C ASN A 59 -42.31 14.80 -12.70
N PRO A 60 -41.85 13.65 -12.18
CA PRO A 60 -40.72 13.64 -11.26
C PRO A 60 -39.43 14.11 -11.96
N PRO A 61 -38.52 14.75 -11.21
CA PRO A 61 -37.24 15.25 -11.73
C PRO A 61 -36.39 14.09 -12.27
N ARG A 62 -36.10 14.09 -13.56
CA ARG A 62 -35.44 12.95 -14.23
C ARG A 62 -33.99 12.79 -13.77
N GLY A 63 -33.26 13.89 -13.59
CA GLY A 63 -31.89 13.88 -13.09
C GLY A 63 -31.81 13.31 -11.66
N TRP A 64 -32.71 13.73 -10.78
CA TRP A 64 -32.83 13.18 -9.43
C TRP A 64 -33.12 11.67 -9.43
N LEU A 65 -34.08 11.22 -10.24
CA LEU A 65 -34.38 9.79 -10.39
C LEU A 65 -33.19 8.99 -10.93
N ALA A 66 -32.42 9.56 -11.85
CA ALA A 66 -31.22 8.93 -12.37
C ALA A 66 -30.16 8.75 -11.26
N MET A 67 -29.94 9.78 -10.45
CA MET A 67 -29.02 9.73 -9.32
C MET A 67 -29.48 8.72 -8.25
N MET A 68 -30.77 8.68 -7.90
CA MET A 68 -31.33 7.65 -7.02
C MET A 68 -31.06 6.24 -7.53
N LYS A 69 -31.31 5.99 -8.82
CA LYS A 69 -31.07 4.68 -9.44
C LYS A 69 -29.58 4.33 -9.46
N SER A 70 -28.71 5.30 -9.75
CA SER A 70 -27.26 5.08 -9.75
C SER A 70 -26.75 4.76 -8.36
N SER A 71 -27.19 5.50 -7.34
CA SER A 71 -26.91 5.24 -5.93
C SER A 71 -27.31 3.82 -5.53
N MET A 72 -28.55 3.39 -5.81
CA MET A 72 -28.99 2.01 -5.52
C MET A 72 -28.15 0.96 -6.24
N LYS A 73 -27.84 1.18 -7.52
CA LYS A 73 -27.08 0.24 -8.36
C LYS A 73 -25.63 0.10 -7.92
N LYS A 74 -24.96 1.21 -7.60
CA LYS A 74 -23.53 1.25 -7.27
C LYS A 74 -23.27 0.93 -5.81
N LEU A 75 -24.06 1.51 -4.90
CA LEU A 75 -23.83 1.37 -3.46
C LEU A 75 -24.46 0.10 -2.89
N GLY A 76 -25.62 -0.35 -3.39
CA GLY A 76 -26.32 -1.52 -2.85
C GLY A 76 -25.48 -2.80 -2.77
N PRO A 77 -24.77 -3.20 -3.84
CA PRO A 77 -23.90 -4.38 -3.82
C PRO A 77 -22.66 -4.20 -2.92
N VAL A 78 -22.19 -2.96 -2.78
CA VAL A 78 -20.99 -2.64 -2.01
C VAL A 78 -21.33 -2.59 -0.52
N PHE A 79 -22.29 -1.77 -0.11
CA PHE A 79 -22.66 -1.61 1.30
C PHE A 79 -23.65 -2.68 1.76
N SER A 80 -23.31 -3.94 1.53
CA SER A 80 -24.11 -5.12 1.86
C SER A 80 -23.48 -5.92 3.00
N THR A 81 -24.24 -6.12 4.08
CA THR A 81 -23.83 -7.00 5.19
C THR A 81 -23.61 -8.43 4.73
N ASN A 82 -24.36 -8.92 3.74
CA ASN A 82 -24.15 -10.28 3.21
C ASN A 82 -22.76 -10.41 2.56
N ARG A 83 -22.37 -9.43 1.74
CA ARG A 83 -21.03 -9.37 1.16
C ARG A 83 -19.97 -9.33 2.26
N MET A 84 -20.14 -8.43 3.24
CA MET A 84 -19.20 -8.28 4.36
C MET A 84 -19.03 -9.61 5.12
N VAL A 85 -20.12 -10.26 5.53
CA VAL A 85 -20.06 -11.54 6.27
C VAL A 85 -19.41 -12.64 5.43
N GLN A 86 -19.73 -12.72 4.13
CA GLN A 86 -19.10 -13.67 3.22
C GLN A 86 -17.59 -13.42 3.13
N GLU A 87 -17.17 -12.18 2.86
CA GLU A 87 -15.76 -11.83 2.76
C GLU A 87 -15.01 -12.07 4.07
N TYR A 88 -15.61 -11.76 5.22
CA TYR A 88 -15.02 -12.07 6.53
C TYR A 88 -14.83 -13.58 6.72
N THR A 89 -15.83 -14.36 6.32
CA THR A 89 -15.79 -15.82 6.41
C THR A 89 -14.68 -16.39 5.54
N GLU A 90 -14.65 -16.02 4.26
CA GLU A 90 -13.72 -16.58 3.27
C GLU A 90 -12.29 -16.07 3.48
N LYS A 91 -12.10 -14.76 3.71
CA LYS A 91 -10.77 -14.15 3.77
C LYS A 91 -10.10 -14.27 5.14
N PHE A 92 -10.87 -14.43 6.22
CA PHE A 92 -10.33 -14.45 7.57
C PHE A 92 -10.65 -15.73 8.33
N TYR A 93 -11.94 -16.06 8.55
CA TYR A 93 -12.30 -17.19 9.42
C TYR A 93 -11.84 -18.53 8.87
N MET A 94 -12.04 -18.78 7.56
CA MET A 94 -11.59 -20.03 6.93
C MET A 94 -10.07 -20.15 6.92
N ASN A 95 -9.35 -19.08 6.58
CA ASN A 95 -7.89 -19.07 6.62
C ASN A 95 -7.34 -19.31 8.04
N ALA A 96 -7.95 -18.70 9.06
CA ALA A 96 -7.58 -18.93 10.46
C ALA A 96 -7.83 -20.37 10.91
N HIS A 97 -8.95 -20.96 10.47
CA HIS A 97 -9.28 -22.36 10.74
C HIS A 97 -8.28 -23.33 10.09
N ASP A 98 -7.91 -23.10 8.84
CA ASP A 98 -6.91 -23.92 8.14
C ASP A 98 -5.52 -23.76 8.76
N GLY A 99 -5.16 -22.54 9.17
CA GLY A 99 -3.96 -22.27 9.97
C GLY A 99 -3.96 -23.03 11.30
N TRP A 100 -5.08 -23.04 12.02
CA TRP A 100 -5.22 -23.78 13.27
C TRP A 100 -5.04 -25.29 13.07
N LYS A 101 -5.69 -25.87 12.04
CA LYS A 101 -5.51 -27.29 11.70
C LYS A 101 -4.04 -27.62 11.46
N ARG A 102 -3.41 -26.90 10.52
CA ARG A 102 -2.00 -27.10 10.16
C ARG A 102 -1.06 -26.98 11.36
N LEU A 103 -1.29 -25.99 12.23
CA LEU A 103 -0.42 -25.76 13.40
C LEU A 103 -0.65 -26.75 14.54
N SER A 104 -1.86 -27.29 14.67
CA SER A 104 -2.22 -28.24 15.75
C SER A 104 -1.89 -29.70 15.46
N GLU A 105 -1.60 -30.05 14.20
CA GLU A 105 -1.15 -31.38 13.76
C GLU A 105 0.08 -31.87 14.54
N ASP A 106 0.24 -33.21 14.57
CA ASP A 106 1.37 -33.90 15.22
C ASP A 106 1.64 -33.42 16.65
N SER A 107 0.55 -33.26 17.41
CA SER A 107 0.57 -32.73 18.77
C SER A 107 1.28 -31.37 18.83
N PHE A 108 0.94 -30.42 17.95
CA PHE A 108 1.52 -29.07 17.90
C PHE A 108 3.02 -29.01 17.57
N ALA A 109 3.55 -29.92 16.74
CA ALA A 109 4.96 -29.93 16.37
C ALA A 109 5.40 -28.64 15.67
N ARG A 110 4.62 -28.18 14.66
CA ARG A 110 4.86 -26.92 13.95
C ARG A 110 4.78 -25.71 14.86
N THR A 111 3.78 -25.64 15.74
CA THR A 111 3.67 -24.53 16.70
C THR A 111 4.90 -24.44 17.60
N ARG A 112 5.41 -25.57 18.12
CA ARG A 112 6.64 -25.55 18.94
C ARG A 112 7.84 -25.05 18.15
N ALA A 113 8.03 -25.52 16.91
CA ALA A 113 9.10 -25.07 16.03
C ALA A 113 8.99 -23.56 15.75
N LEU A 114 7.79 -23.08 15.43
CA LEU A 114 7.52 -21.65 15.20
C LEU A 114 7.80 -20.81 16.44
N VAL A 115 7.41 -21.25 17.64
CA VAL A 115 7.70 -20.54 18.90
C VAL A 115 9.20 -20.46 19.17
N GLN A 116 9.94 -21.56 18.97
CA GLN A 116 11.40 -21.58 19.10
C GLN A 116 12.06 -20.63 18.10
N TRP A 117 11.61 -20.66 16.84
CA TRP A 117 12.07 -19.74 15.81
C TRP A 117 11.78 -18.29 16.18
N ARG A 118 10.56 -17.94 16.64
CA ARG A 118 10.21 -16.57 17.07
C ARG A 118 11.11 -16.07 18.19
N GLN A 119 11.43 -16.91 19.16
CA GLN A 119 12.36 -16.58 20.24
C GLN A 119 13.77 -16.35 19.71
N PHE A 120 14.24 -17.23 18.83
CA PHE A 120 15.56 -17.13 18.20
C PHE A 120 15.71 -15.84 17.38
N ILE A 121 14.71 -15.49 16.56
CA ILE A 121 14.71 -14.23 15.82
C ILE A 121 14.77 -13.04 16.77
N ARG A 122 13.91 -12.99 17.79
CA ARG A 122 13.86 -11.87 18.74
C ARG A 122 15.20 -11.66 19.46
N SER A 123 15.92 -12.73 19.81
CA SER A 123 17.20 -12.60 20.51
C SER A 123 18.34 -12.15 19.60
N HIS A 124 18.31 -12.47 18.30
CA HIS A 124 19.42 -12.18 17.37
C HIS A 124 19.11 -11.06 16.35
N TRP A 125 17.89 -10.51 16.34
CA TRP A 125 17.49 -9.47 15.37
C TRP A 125 18.37 -8.21 15.41
N HIS A 126 18.96 -7.92 16.57
CA HIS A 126 19.86 -6.78 16.75
C HIS A 126 21.14 -6.88 15.90
N GLU A 127 21.50 -8.07 15.43
CA GLU A 127 22.66 -8.33 14.56
C GLU A 127 22.38 -8.04 13.08
N VAL A 128 21.10 -8.02 12.69
CA VAL A 128 20.66 -7.82 11.30
C VAL A 128 20.92 -6.38 10.87
N GLN A 129 21.71 -6.22 9.81
CA GLN A 129 22.07 -4.92 9.26
C GLN A 129 22.13 -4.96 7.73
N VAL A 130 21.48 -4.00 7.09
CA VAL A 130 21.71 -3.72 5.66
C VAL A 130 23.00 -2.90 5.57
N LYS A 131 24.06 -3.49 5.01
CA LYS A 131 25.38 -2.85 4.92
C LYS A 131 25.48 -1.90 3.74
N GLU A 132 24.88 -2.28 2.62
CA GLU A 132 24.89 -1.49 1.38
C GLU A 132 23.69 -1.90 0.54
N ALA A 133 23.14 -0.96 -0.22
CA ALA A 133 22.34 -1.28 -1.39
C ALA A 133 22.70 -0.35 -2.54
N ARG A 134 22.78 -0.91 -3.74
CA ARG A 134 23.15 -0.20 -4.96
C ARG A 134 22.23 -0.61 -6.10
N ILE A 135 21.95 0.33 -6.99
CA ILE A 135 21.35 0.04 -8.29
C ILE A 135 22.48 -0.18 -9.29
N GLU A 136 22.34 -1.21 -10.12
CA GLU A 136 23.22 -1.43 -11.26
C GLU A 136 22.73 -0.58 -12.44
N GLY A 137 23.57 0.35 -12.91
CA GLY A 137 23.29 1.24 -14.03
C GLY A 137 23.02 2.70 -13.61
N SER A 138 23.34 3.64 -14.50
CA SER A 138 23.05 5.07 -14.34
C SER A 138 21.91 5.48 -15.27
N GLY A 139 20.71 5.66 -14.71
CA GLY A 139 19.50 5.98 -15.47
C GLY A 139 18.79 4.72 -15.99
N ALA A 140 17.46 4.67 -15.79
CA ALA A 140 16.62 3.62 -16.33
C ALA A 140 15.98 4.09 -17.64
N GLU A 141 16.09 3.30 -18.70
CA GLU A 141 15.18 3.42 -19.83
C GLU A 141 13.82 2.86 -19.41
N VAL A 142 12.73 3.60 -19.72
CA VAL A 142 11.37 3.13 -19.47
C VAL A 142 11.15 1.79 -20.17
N GLY A 143 10.68 0.78 -19.42
CA GLY A 143 10.50 -0.60 -19.86
C GLY A 143 11.66 -1.56 -19.53
N VAL A 144 12.78 -1.09 -18.98
CA VAL A 144 13.88 -1.95 -18.49
C VAL A 144 13.89 -1.96 -16.97
N ALA A 145 13.80 -3.15 -16.37
CA ALA A 145 13.83 -3.29 -14.91
C ALA A 145 15.21 -2.92 -14.35
N LEU A 146 15.24 -2.06 -13.34
CA LEU A 146 16.46 -1.69 -12.64
C LEU A 146 16.85 -2.78 -11.66
N LYS A 147 18.04 -3.34 -11.82
CA LYS A 147 18.56 -4.33 -10.88
C LYS A 147 19.08 -3.62 -9.62
N VAL A 148 18.62 -4.09 -8.47
CA VAL A 148 19.05 -3.63 -7.15
C VAL A 148 19.80 -4.77 -6.47
N GLU A 149 21.00 -4.46 -6.00
CA GLU A 149 21.81 -5.38 -5.20
C GLU A 149 21.92 -4.85 -3.77
N ALA A 150 21.75 -5.71 -2.79
CA ALA A 150 21.90 -5.37 -1.38
C ALA A 150 22.84 -6.36 -0.67
N ARG A 151 23.70 -5.85 0.19
CA ARG A 151 24.60 -6.65 1.04
C ARG A 151 24.11 -6.57 2.48
N LEU A 152 23.77 -7.72 3.06
CA LEU A 152 23.16 -7.81 4.38
C LEU A 152 24.03 -8.67 5.32
N HIS A 153 24.26 -8.17 6.52
CA HIS A 153 24.77 -8.99 7.61
C HIS A 153 23.58 -9.53 8.42
N LEU A 154 23.45 -10.85 8.51
CA LEU A 154 22.33 -11.51 9.22
C LEU A 154 22.69 -12.02 10.61
N GLY A 155 23.97 -11.98 11.01
CA GLY A 155 24.43 -12.53 12.28
C GLY A 155 24.15 -14.04 12.36
N ALA A 156 23.47 -14.47 13.42
CA ALA A 156 23.08 -15.88 13.61
C ALA A 156 21.92 -16.35 12.69
N LEU A 157 21.24 -15.45 11.97
CA LEU A 157 20.09 -15.78 11.12
C LEU A 157 20.51 -16.30 9.75
N LYS A 158 19.63 -17.10 9.13
CA LYS A 158 19.82 -17.61 7.77
C LYS A 158 18.98 -16.83 6.76
N PRO A 159 19.30 -16.90 5.45
CA PRO A 159 18.49 -16.25 4.42
C PRO A 159 17.01 -16.64 4.42
N ASN A 160 16.66 -17.87 4.80
CA ASN A 160 15.27 -18.32 4.87
C ASN A 160 14.50 -17.76 6.08
N ASP A 161 15.20 -17.22 7.08
CA ASP A 161 14.61 -16.62 8.28
C ASP A 161 14.16 -15.16 8.04
N VAL A 162 14.47 -14.60 6.87
CA VAL A 162 14.22 -13.20 6.53
C VAL A 162 13.58 -13.05 5.14
N ALA A 163 12.66 -12.11 5.04
CA ALA A 163 12.19 -11.58 3.77
C ALA A 163 12.91 -10.25 3.52
N VAL A 164 13.67 -10.18 2.44
CA VAL A 164 14.34 -8.96 1.98
C VAL A 164 13.53 -8.41 0.81
N GLN A 165 13.16 -7.14 0.89
CA GLN A 165 12.27 -6.51 -0.09
C GLN A 165 12.76 -5.13 -0.47
N ILE A 166 12.47 -4.74 -1.71
CA ILE A 166 12.62 -3.39 -2.21
C ILE A 166 11.26 -2.71 -2.07
N TYR A 167 11.23 -1.56 -1.42
CA TYR A 167 10.09 -0.65 -1.44
C TYR A 167 10.45 0.52 -2.34
N SER A 168 9.71 0.73 -3.42
CA SER A 168 10.04 1.75 -4.43
C SER A 168 8.80 2.43 -4.97
N GLY A 169 8.92 3.70 -5.36
CA GLY A 169 7.81 4.43 -5.96
C GLY A 169 8.20 5.87 -6.31
N PRO A 170 7.25 6.63 -6.89
CA PRO A 170 7.45 8.04 -7.20
C PRO A 170 7.61 8.85 -5.92
N LEU A 171 8.40 9.92 -6.02
CA LEU A 171 8.67 10.84 -4.91
C LEU A 171 7.76 12.06 -4.96
N ASP A 172 7.25 12.47 -3.80
CA ASP A 172 6.60 13.77 -3.60
C ASP A 172 7.65 14.91 -3.45
N PRO A 173 7.23 16.19 -3.34
CA PRO A 173 8.16 17.30 -3.14
C PRO A 173 9.05 17.19 -1.89
N ASP A 174 8.59 16.48 -0.86
CA ASP A 174 9.32 16.23 0.39
C ASP A 174 10.22 14.99 0.31
N ARG A 175 10.30 14.34 -0.86
CA ARG A 175 11.06 13.10 -1.12
C ARG A 175 10.53 11.87 -0.37
N ASN A 176 9.23 11.84 -0.07
CA ASN A 176 8.59 10.62 0.40
C ASN A 176 8.01 9.83 -0.77
N ILE A 177 8.06 8.50 -0.65
CA ILE A 177 7.39 7.61 -1.59
C ILE A 177 5.90 7.62 -1.25
N TYR A 178 5.06 8.14 -2.15
CA TYR A 178 3.60 8.26 -1.91
C TYR A 178 2.79 7.13 -2.56
N ASP A 179 3.32 6.45 -3.59
CA ASP A 179 2.69 5.30 -4.25
C ASP A 179 3.68 4.14 -4.39
N GLY A 180 4.03 3.55 -3.24
CA GLY A 180 5.10 2.58 -3.16
C GLY A 180 4.66 1.15 -3.47
N THR A 181 5.40 0.48 -4.34
CA THR A 181 5.32 -0.95 -4.63
C THR A 181 6.38 -1.74 -3.87
N ILE A 182 6.16 -3.04 -3.70
CA ILE A 182 7.03 -3.93 -2.94
C ILE A 182 7.46 -5.08 -3.82
N GLU A 183 8.76 -5.26 -3.99
CA GLU A 183 9.36 -6.38 -4.72
C GLU A 183 10.24 -7.23 -3.82
N SER A 184 10.20 -8.56 -3.97
CA SER A 184 11.01 -9.47 -3.15
C SER A 184 12.39 -9.69 -3.75
N MET A 185 13.43 -9.64 -2.91
CA MET A 185 14.80 -9.93 -3.32
C MET A 185 15.17 -11.39 -3.03
N LYS A 186 16.04 -11.97 -3.86
CA LYS A 186 16.56 -13.33 -3.71
C LYS A 186 17.99 -13.29 -3.22
N CYS A 187 18.33 -14.15 -2.27
CA CYS A 187 19.72 -14.35 -1.87
C CYS A 187 20.48 -15.01 -3.03
N VAL A 188 21.64 -14.45 -3.38
CA VAL A 188 22.49 -14.92 -4.49
C VAL A 188 23.91 -15.18 -4.00
N GLY A 189 24.49 -16.28 -4.48
CA GLY A 189 25.83 -16.72 -4.09
C GLY A 189 25.94 -17.23 -2.65
N ASP A 190 27.17 -17.58 -2.27
CA ASP A 190 27.51 -17.98 -0.91
C ASP A 190 27.87 -16.76 -0.05
N PRO A 191 27.61 -16.79 1.27
CA PRO A 191 27.99 -15.71 2.16
C PRO A 191 29.51 -15.54 2.20
N HIS A 192 29.96 -14.30 2.13
CA HIS A 192 31.37 -13.94 2.35
C HIS A 192 31.48 -13.20 3.68
N GLU A 193 32.28 -13.72 4.61
CA GLU A 193 32.48 -13.12 5.96
C GLU A 193 31.16 -12.83 6.72
N GLY A 194 30.15 -13.70 6.58
CA GLY A 194 28.85 -13.52 7.23
C GLY A 194 27.93 -12.46 6.58
N VAL A 195 28.32 -11.95 5.41
CA VAL A 195 27.51 -11.04 4.60
C VAL A 195 26.91 -11.79 3.42
N TYR A 196 25.60 -11.67 3.27
CA TYR A 196 24.80 -12.25 2.20
C TYR A 196 24.49 -11.20 1.14
N SER A 197 24.54 -11.61 -0.13
CA SER A 197 24.15 -10.77 -1.26
C SER A 197 22.73 -11.08 -1.67
N TYR A 198 21.94 -10.04 -1.89
CA TYR A 198 20.55 -10.13 -2.34
C TYR A 198 20.37 -9.33 -3.62
N GLU A 199 19.53 -9.85 -4.51
CA GLU A 199 19.23 -9.25 -5.80
C GLU A 199 17.72 -9.16 -6.00
N GLY A 200 17.24 -8.01 -6.48
CA GLY A 200 15.86 -7.80 -6.90
C GLY A 200 15.78 -6.78 -8.01
N TYR A 201 14.57 -6.55 -8.52
CA TYR A 201 14.35 -5.73 -9.70
C TYR A 201 13.20 -4.75 -9.46
N ILE A 202 13.39 -3.50 -9.85
CA ILE A 202 12.35 -2.47 -9.83
C ILE A 202 11.82 -2.31 -11.26
N PRO A 203 10.52 -2.59 -11.53
CA PRO A 203 9.94 -2.30 -12.83
C PRO A 203 9.96 -0.78 -13.11
N CYS A 204 10.25 -0.41 -14.36
CA CYS A 204 10.34 0.99 -14.77
C CYS A 204 9.25 1.32 -15.78
N ASP A 205 8.01 1.36 -15.29
CA ASP A 205 6.83 1.55 -16.13
C ASP A 205 6.49 3.04 -16.34
N GLU A 206 7.00 3.91 -15.48
CA GLU A 206 6.72 5.35 -15.50
C GLU A 206 8.01 6.19 -15.43
N SER A 207 7.98 7.36 -16.05
CA SER A 207 9.05 8.36 -16.02
C SER A 207 8.91 9.32 -14.84
N GLY A 208 10.03 9.83 -14.33
CA GLY A 208 10.03 10.75 -13.19
C GLY A 208 11.12 10.45 -12.18
N LEU A 209 11.06 11.15 -11.04
CA LEU A 209 11.96 10.94 -9.92
C LEU A 209 11.43 9.79 -9.05
N PHE A 210 12.25 8.76 -8.85
CA PHE A 210 11.90 7.59 -8.06
C PHE A 210 12.85 7.43 -6.87
N GLY A 211 12.28 6.97 -5.76
CA GLY A 211 13.02 6.52 -4.59
C GLY A 211 12.90 5.02 -4.44
N TYR A 212 13.88 4.42 -3.77
CA TYR A 212 13.78 3.07 -3.26
C TYR A 212 14.42 2.95 -1.89
N ALA A 213 13.97 1.97 -1.13
CA ALA A 213 14.57 1.56 0.13
C ALA A 213 14.53 0.04 0.26
N ILE A 214 15.54 -0.54 0.90
CA ILE A 214 15.55 -1.96 1.24
C ILE A 214 14.97 -2.14 2.63
N ARG A 215 14.03 -3.07 2.78
CA ARG A 215 13.55 -3.52 4.08
C ARG A 215 13.79 -4.99 4.29
N VAL A 216 14.10 -5.34 5.53
CA VAL A 216 14.32 -6.70 6.00
C VAL A 216 13.32 -6.97 7.12
N MET A 217 12.59 -8.07 7.00
CA MET A 217 11.62 -8.54 7.99
C MET A 217 11.84 -10.01 8.31
N PRO A 218 11.48 -10.50 9.50
CA PRO A 218 11.44 -11.92 9.78
C PRO A 218 10.48 -12.65 8.84
N HIS A 219 10.84 -13.87 8.45
CA HIS A 219 10.03 -14.71 7.60
C HIS A 219 10.07 -16.18 8.04
N HIS A 220 8.91 -16.81 8.04
CA HIS A 220 8.74 -18.24 8.29
C HIS A 220 7.47 -18.71 7.58
N ASP A 221 7.49 -19.89 6.96
CA ASP A 221 6.36 -20.42 6.16
C ASP A 221 5.06 -20.56 6.97
N ASP A 222 5.18 -20.90 8.25
CA ASP A 222 4.05 -21.01 9.18
C ASP A 222 3.61 -19.65 9.80
N MET A 223 4.14 -18.50 9.36
CA MET A 223 3.63 -17.18 9.75
C MET A 223 2.61 -16.65 8.75
N ASP A 224 1.47 -16.17 9.26
CA ASP A 224 0.43 -15.57 8.42
C ASP A 224 0.85 -14.20 7.83
N ARG A 225 1.66 -13.42 8.55
CA ARG A 225 2.19 -12.12 8.11
C ARG A 225 3.57 -11.85 8.72
N ASN A 226 4.52 -11.41 7.91
CA ASN A 226 5.88 -11.06 8.33
C ASN A 226 5.96 -9.93 9.40
N PHE A 227 4.87 -9.19 9.61
CA PHE A 227 4.76 -8.14 10.63
C PHE A 227 4.47 -8.65 12.05
N GLY A 228 4.16 -9.94 12.25
CA GLY A 228 3.75 -10.49 13.55
C GLY A 228 4.80 -10.47 14.67
N LEU A 229 6.02 -10.02 14.37
CA LEU A 229 7.08 -9.80 15.36
C LEU A 229 7.38 -8.32 15.62
N GLU A 230 6.81 -7.39 14.84
CA GLU A 230 7.09 -5.94 14.93
C GLU A 230 8.59 -5.61 14.77
N LEU A 231 9.29 -6.45 14.01
CA LEU A 231 10.71 -6.33 13.73
C LEU A 231 10.91 -6.00 12.26
N MET A 232 11.60 -4.90 12.00
CA MET A 232 11.95 -4.46 10.66
C MET A 232 13.28 -3.72 10.71
N ARG A 233 14.09 -3.87 9.67
CA ARG A 233 15.27 -3.03 9.43
C ARG A 233 15.15 -2.42 8.05
N TRP A 234 15.39 -1.12 7.97
CA TRP A 234 15.56 -0.42 6.71
C TRP A 234 17.03 -0.25 6.41
N ILE A 235 17.36 -0.04 5.13
CA ILE A 235 18.62 0.59 4.79
C ILE A 235 18.63 2.00 5.40
N GLY A 236 19.63 2.28 6.23
CA GLY A 236 19.80 3.60 6.82
C GLY A 236 18.87 3.93 7.99
N ASP A 237 19.10 3.31 9.16
CA ASP A 237 18.77 3.96 10.45
C ASP A 237 19.52 5.32 10.65
N SER A 238 20.23 5.78 9.61
CA SER A 238 20.42 7.17 9.19
C SER A 238 19.98 7.31 7.72
N VAL A 239 18.94 8.11 7.49
CA VAL A 239 18.23 8.36 6.20
C VAL A 239 19.19 8.58 5.02
N GLU A 240 19.52 7.54 4.27
CA GLU A 240 20.07 7.66 2.92
C GLU A 240 19.07 7.01 1.96
N GLN A 241 18.13 7.83 1.49
CA GLN A 241 17.35 7.53 0.30
C GLN A 241 18.29 7.68 -0.91
N SER A 242 18.56 6.57 -1.60
CA SER A 242 19.29 6.62 -2.86
C SER A 242 18.36 7.09 -3.97
N ILE A 243 18.60 8.31 -4.47
CA ILE A 243 17.80 8.95 -5.52
C ILE A 243 18.30 8.49 -6.88
N THR A 244 17.39 8.12 -7.78
CA THR A 244 17.75 7.84 -9.18
C THR A 244 16.77 8.54 -10.12
N GLU A 245 17.32 9.27 -11.09
CA GLU A 245 16.54 9.95 -12.13
C GLU A 245 16.31 8.97 -13.29
N LYS A 246 15.05 8.78 -13.69
CA LYS A 246 14.67 7.99 -14.88
C LYS A 246 14.40 8.95 -16.04
N THR A 247 15.18 8.86 -17.11
CA THR A 247 15.05 9.72 -18.29
C THR A 247 14.50 8.97 -19.50
N HIS A 248 13.60 9.63 -20.23
CA HIS A 248 13.02 9.11 -21.47
C HIS A 248 13.98 9.36 -22.64
N THR A 249 14.64 8.34 -23.17
CA THR A 249 15.42 8.45 -24.41
C THR A 249 14.49 8.32 -25.62
N GLU A 250 14.12 9.44 -26.24
CA GLU A 250 13.55 9.39 -27.60
C GLU A 250 14.59 8.80 -28.55
N LYS A 251 14.29 7.64 -29.13
CA LYS A 251 15.07 7.10 -30.25
C LYS A 251 14.97 8.06 -31.42
N ALA A 252 16.03 8.84 -31.67
CA ALA A 252 16.22 9.54 -32.92
C ALA A 252 16.34 8.50 -34.05
N GLY A 253 15.24 8.33 -34.79
CA GLY A 253 15.22 7.59 -36.03
C GLY A 253 16.07 8.31 -37.07
N ALA A 254 17.10 7.61 -37.58
CA ALA A 254 17.85 8.04 -38.73
C ALA A 254 16.97 7.94 -39.99
N TYR A 255 16.84 9.06 -40.71
CA TYR A 255 16.60 9.13 -42.14
C TYR A 255 17.72 9.96 -42.77
#